data_AF-A0A838GLZ2-F1
#
_entry.id   AF-A0A838GLZ2-F1
#
_cell.length_a   1.000
_cell.length_b   1.000
_cell.length_c   1.000
_cell.angle_alpha   90.00
_cell.angle_beta   90.00
_cell.angle_gamma   90.00
#
_symmetry.space_group_name_H-M   'P 1'
#
loop_
_entity.id
_entity.type
_entity.pdbx_description
1 polymer ?
#
loop_
_entity_poly.entity_id
_entity_poly.type
_entity_poly.pdbx_seq_one_letter_code
_entity_poly.pdbx_strand_id
1 'polypeptide(L)'
;MVAVERRVLRHRLAPRVRWRPAGQECQRLLKGTAVTAAPAIGSTTWVVADGYIPPGSTGPAPAMTSHDSVCLLNAGADGVVVEIVVYFTDREPIGPYVIEVPGRRAHHQRINDLRDPDVVPVGVDYSLVLTSTAPIVVQHTRLDSRQAANALMSTIAYPVS
;
A
#
# COMPACT_ATOMS: atom_id res chain seq x y z
N MET A 1 5.46 21.85 -60.33
CA MET A 1 5.33 20.43 -59.96
C MET A 1 6.66 19.98 -59.37
N VAL A 2 6.81 20.05 -58.04
CA VAL A 2 8.02 19.65 -57.31
C VAL A 2 7.56 18.76 -56.17
N ALA A 3 8.01 17.50 -56.17
CA ALA A 3 7.72 16.53 -55.12
C ALA A 3 8.73 16.71 -53.97
N VAL A 4 8.23 16.86 -52.75
CA VAL A 4 9.05 16.87 -51.52
C VAL A 4 8.92 15.49 -50.88
N GLU A 5 9.99 14.72 -50.89
CA GLU A 5 10.08 13.40 -50.28
C GLU A 5 10.15 13.52 -48.75
N ARG A 6 9.17 12.96 -48.03
CA ARG A 6 9.19 12.88 -46.56
C ARG A 6 10.04 11.69 -46.13
N ARG A 7 11.25 11.96 -45.64
CA ARG A 7 12.12 10.95 -45.02
C ARG A 7 11.59 10.60 -43.63
N VAL A 8 10.95 9.44 -43.49
CA VAL A 8 10.50 8.91 -42.19
C VAL A 8 11.71 8.36 -41.44
N LEU A 9 12.12 9.02 -40.35
CA LEU A 9 13.07 8.49 -39.38
C LEU A 9 12.44 7.32 -38.62
N ARG A 10 12.82 6.09 -38.97
CA ARG A 10 12.48 4.90 -38.19
C ARG A 10 13.38 4.83 -36.96
N HIS A 11 12.85 5.20 -35.79
CA HIS A 11 13.51 4.88 -34.52
C HIS A 11 13.58 3.36 -34.37
N ARG A 12 14.81 2.81 -34.28
CA ARG A 12 15.02 1.40 -33.94
C ARG A 12 14.58 1.19 -32.49
N LEU A 13 13.45 0.53 -32.29
CA LEU A 13 13.06 0.00 -30.99
C LEU A 13 14.15 -0.99 -30.52
N ALA A 14 14.62 -0.83 -29.28
CA ALA A 14 15.51 -1.81 -28.65
C ALA A 14 14.86 -3.21 -28.67
N PRO A 15 15.65 -4.30 -28.80
CA PRO A 15 15.08 -5.64 -28.86
C PRO A 15 14.30 -5.94 -27.57
N ARG A 16 13.04 -6.32 -27.72
CA ARG A 16 12.20 -6.79 -26.61
C ARG A 16 12.93 -7.98 -25.96
N VAL A 17 13.35 -7.83 -24.71
CA VAL A 17 13.83 -8.97 -23.91
C VAL A 17 12.70 -9.98 -23.85
N ARG A 18 12.90 -11.12 -24.51
CA ARG A 18 11.93 -12.22 -24.51
C ARG A 18 12.07 -12.92 -23.16
N TRP A 19 11.22 -12.55 -22.21
CA TRP A 19 11.08 -13.30 -20.96
C TRP A 19 10.79 -14.77 -21.31
N ARG A 20 11.71 -15.67 -20.94
CA ARG A 20 11.43 -17.10 -20.99
C ARG A 20 10.49 -17.41 -19.82
N PRO A 21 9.38 -18.12 -20.02
CA PRO A 21 8.62 -18.67 -18.90
C PRO A 21 9.59 -19.46 -18.03
N ALA A 22 9.49 -19.33 -16.70
CA ALA A 22 10.26 -20.17 -15.79
C ALA A 22 10.14 -21.63 -16.26
N GLY A 23 11.28 -22.27 -16.57
CA GLY A 23 11.30 -23.62 -17.13
C GLY A 23 10.55 -24.59 -16.23
N GLN A 24 10.07 -25.70 -16.80
CA GLN A 24 9.35 -26.75 -16.07
C GLN A 24 10.12 -27.23 -14.82
N GLU A 25 11.43 -27.05 -14.78
CA GLU A 25 12.33 -27.31 -13.66
C GLU A 25 12.10 -26.40 -12.44
N CYS A 26 11.91 -25.08 -12.62
CA CYS A 26 11.51 -24.17 -11.54
C CYS A 26 10.13 -24.53 -10.96
N GLN A 27 9.20 -24.93 -11.84
CA GLN A 27 7.87 -25.40 -11.40
C GLN A 27 7.95 -26.76 -10.70
N ARG A 28 8.91 -27.63 -11.05
CA ARG A 28 9.11 -28.93 -10.40
C ARG A 28 9.70 -28.79 -8.99
N LEU A 29 10.61 -27.83 -8.79
CA LEU A 29 11.18 -27.53 -7.46
C LEU A 29 10.14 -26.98 -6.47
N LEU A 30 9.06 -26.38 -6.96
CA LEU A 30 7.95 -25.86 -6.15
C LEU A 30 6.77 -26.85 -6.02
N LYS A 31 6.75 -27.93 -6.80
CA LYS A 31 5.71 -28.98 -6.74
C LYS A 31 6.04 -29.94 -5.61
N GLY A 32 5.56 -29.62 -4.41
CA GLY A 32 5.65 -30.49 -3.22
C GLY A 32 5.90 -29.72 -1.93
N THR A 33 6.46 -28.53 -2.04
CA THR A 33 6.47 -27.53 -0.97
C THR A 33 5.11 -26.86 -0.98
N ALA A 34 4.24 -27.23 -0.04
CA ALA A 34 3.25 -26.27 0.45
C ALA A 34 4.01 -24.96 0.68
N VAL A 35 3.40 -23.80 0.41
CA VAL A 35 3.96 -22.51 0.84
C VAL A 35 4.14 -22.64 2.35
N THR A 36 5.34 -23.03 2.77
CA THR A 36 5.71 -23.09 4.18
C THR A 36 5.52 -21.68 4.69
N ALA A 37 4.94 -21.53 5.88
CA ALA A 37 4.85 -20.22 6.51
C ALA A 37 6.20 -19.54 6.33
N ALA A 38 6.19 -18.39 5.66
CA ALA A 38 7.44 -17.69 5.44
C ALA A 38 8.05 -17.40 6.82
N PRO A 39 9.38 -17.36 6.97
CA PRO A 39 10.00 -16.78 8.17
C PRO A 39 9.33 -15.43 8.48
N ALA A 40 9.36 -14.96 9.73
CA ALA A 40 8.70 -13.71 10.08
C ALA A 40 9.22 -12.55 9.19
N ILE A 41 8.41 -12.14 8.21
CA ILE A 41 8.77 -11.10 7.22
C ILE A 41 8.27 -9.76 7.75
N GLY A 42 9.16 -8.78 7.82
CA GLY A 42 8.84 -7.39 8.13
C GLY A 42 9.34 -6.94 9.49
N SER A 43 8.64 -5.99 10.11
CA SER A 43 8.95 -5.43 11.44
C SER A 43 7.69 -5.41 12.31
N THR A 44 7.88 -5.32 13.63
CA THR A 44 6.82 -5.10 14.60
C THR A 44 6.47 -3.62 14.75
N THR A 45 7.29 -2.68 14.26
CA THR A 45 7.00 -1.24 14.34
C THR A 45 7.23 -0.54 13.01
N TRP A 46 6.28 0.28 12.59
CA TRP A 46 6.29 0.99 11.31
C TRP A 46 5.87 2.45 11.45
N VAL A 47 6.43 3.32 10.62
CA VAL A 47 6.12 4.76 10.61
C VAL A 47 5.71 5.22 9.22
N VAL A 48 4.63 5.98 9.14
CA VAL A 48 4.22 6.75 7.95
C VAL A 48 4.26 8.23 8.31
N ALA A 49 5.15 8.98 7.66
CA ALA A 49 5.37 10.40 7.96
C ALA A 49 4.48 11.37 7.15
N ASP A 50 3.73 10.87 6.16
CA ASP A 50 2.79 11.66 5.35
C ASP A 50 1.41 11.01 5.38
N GLY A 51 0.48 11.67 6.06
CA GLY A 51 -0.93 11.30 6.15
C GLY A 51 -1.82 12.51 5.93
N TYR A 52 -2.86 12.36 5.11
CA TYR A 52 -3.80 13.42 4.75
C TYR A 52 -4.95 12.79 3.97
N ILE A 53 -6.17 12.87 4.51
CA ILE A 53 -7.36 12.41 3.79
C ILE A 53 -7.95 13.60 3.01
N PRO A 54 -7.98 13.58 1.67
CA PRO A 54 -8.54 14.70 0.93
C PRO A 54 -10.03 14.92 1.23
N PRO A 55 -10.49 16.15 1.53
CA PRO A 55 -11.87 16.44 2.00
C PRO A 55 -12.94 16.38 0.90
N GLY A 56 -12.57 16.03 -0.34
CA GLY A 56 -13.48 15.95 -1.48
C GLY A 56 -13.20 14.71 -2.33
N SER A 57 -14.13 14.35 -3.20
CA SER A 57 -14.03 13.15 -4.05
C SER A 57 -14.83 13.32 -5.34
N THR A 58 -14.38 12.66 -6.41
CA THR A 58 -15.11 12.55 -7.68
C THR A 58 -15.24 11.08 -8.08
N GLY A 59 -16.41 10.68 -8.58
CA GLY A 59 -16.69 9.31 -9.03
C GLY A 59 -17.56 8.52 -8.05
N PRO A 60 -17.83 7.23 -8.36
CA PRO A 60 -18.74 6.41 -7.57
C PRO A 60 -18.18 6.05 -6.19
N ALA A 61 -18.94 6.35 -5.14
CA ALA A 61 -18.67 5.87 -3.79
C ALA A 61 -19.03 4.38 -3.65
N PRO A 62 -18.34 3.60 -2.77
CA PRO A 62 -17.20 3.99 -1.93
C PRO A 62 -15.84 3.82 -2.62
N ALA A 63 -15.81 3.34 -3.88
CA ALA A 63 -14.58 3.02 -4.58
C ALA A 63 -13.71 4.24 -4.86
N MET A 64 -14.34 5.35 -5.23
CA MET A 64 -13.67 6.61 -5.57
C MET A 64 -13.74 7.67 -4.47
N THR A 65 -14.21 7.33 -3.26
CA THR A 65 -14.07 8.24 -2.11
C THR A 65 -12.58 8.41 -1.82
N SER A 66 -12.07 9.64 -1.75
CA SER A 66 -10.66 9.92 -1.43
C SER A 66 -10.32 9.38 -0.04
N HIS A 67 -9.18 8.71 0.06
CA HIS A 67 -8.78 8.04 1.29
C HIS A 67 -7.28 7.78 1.34
N ASP A 68 -6.78 7.68 2.55
CA ASP A 68 -5.51 7.02 2.84
C ASP A 68 -5.78 5.58 3.29
N SER A 69 -4.86 4.66 3.00
CA SER A 69 -4.85 3.32 3.56
C SER A 69 -3.48 2.88 4.02
N VAL A 70 -3.48 1.98 4.99
CA VAL A 70 -2.34 1.12 5.31
C VAL A 70 -2.66 -0.30 4.85
N CYS A 71 -1.87 -0.81 3.91
CA CYS A 71 -1.91 -2.17 3.43
C CYS A 71 -0.98 -3.02 4.30
N LEU A 72 -1.56 -3.92 5.07
CA LEU A 72 -0.88 -4.80 6.02
C LEU A 72 -0.74 -6.19 5.39
N LEU A 73 0.46 -6.78 5.48
CA LEU A 73 0.69 -8.18 5.14
C LEU A 73 1.22 -8.93 6.36
N ASN A 74 0.40 -9.85 6.87
CA ASN A 74 0.85 -10.88 7.80
C ASN A 74 1.18 -12.16 7.01
N ALA A 75 2.47 -12.35 6.71
CA ALA A 75 2.96 -13.56 6.05
C ALA A 75 3.17 -14.75 7.02
N GLY A 76 3.06 -14.50 8.33
CA GLY A 76 3.20 -15.49 9.39
C GLY A 76 2.03 -16.48 9.45
N ALA A 77 2.21 -17.56 10.20
CA ALA A 77 1.20 -18.61 10.34
C ALA A 77 0.03 -18.21 11.26
N ASP A 78 0.32 -17.41 12.28
CA ASP A 78 -0.61 -17.02 13.35
C ASP A 78 -1.18 -15.63 13.12
N GLY A 79 -2.32 -15.34 13.76
CA GLY A 79 -2.91 -14.00 13.76
C GLY A 79 -2.04 -12.99 14.51
N VAL A 80 -2.10 -11.73 14.09
CA VAL A 80 -1.44 -10.61 14.76
C VAL A 80 -2.43 -9.53 15.12
N VAL A 81 -2.12 -8.77 16.17
CA VAL A 81 -2.83 -7.55 16.55
C VAL A 81 -1.94 -6.37 16.18
N VAL A 82 -2.50 -5.41 15.48
CA VAL A 82 -1.85 -4.17 15.05
C VAL A 82 -2.55 -3.00 15.73
N GLU A 83 -1.77 -2.19 16.43
CA GLU A 83 -2.20 -0.92 16.99
C GLU A 83 -1.74 0.21 16.08
N ILE A 84 -2.61 1.17 15.82
CA ILE A 84 -2.29 2.38 15.05
C ILE A 84 -2.49 3.60 15.95
N VAL A 85 -1.50 4.48 15.98
CA VAL A 85 -1.59 5.79 16.63
C VAL A 85 -1.41 6.87 15.56
N VAL A 86 -2.31 7.85 15.56
CA VAL A 86 -2.33 8.96 14.61
C VAL A 86 -1.82 10.21 15.32
N TYR A 87 -0.74 10.80 14.81
CA TYR A 87 -0.12 12.01 15.34
C TYR A 87 -0.53 13.20 14.49
N PHE A 88 -0.88 14.32 15.11
CA PHE A 88 -1.25 15.56 14.43
C PHE A 88 -0.20 16.64 14.61
N THR A 89 -0.30 17.71 13.82
CA THR A 89 0.62 18.85 13.87
C THR A 89 0.32 19.83 15.01
N ASP A 90 -0.89 19.79 15.57
CA ASP A 90 -1.43 20.84 16.46
C ASP A 90 -2.10 20.33 17.75
N ARG A 91 -2.13 19.01 17.98
CA ARG A 91 -2.81 18.38 19.14
C ARG A 91 -2.26 17.00 19.45
N GLU A 92 -2.67 16.48 20.61
CA GLU A 92 -2.29 15.15 21.07
C GLU A 92 -2.69 14.03 20.09
N PRO A 93 -1.92 12.93 20.03
CA PRO A 93 -2.24 11.79 19.18
C PRO A 93 -3.55 11.11 19.57
N ILE A 94 -4.18 10.45 18.62
CA ILE A 94 -5.36 9.60 18.86
C ILE A 94 -5.03 8.14 18.57
N GLY A 95 -5.56 7.25 19.40
CA GLY A 95 -5.33 5.81 19.34
C GLY A 95 -5.18 5.19 20.74
N PRO A 96 -4.80 3.91 20.82
CA PRO A 96 -4.56 3.03 19.67
C PRO A 96 -5.86 2.61 18.99
N TYR A 97 -5.86 2.57 17.65
CA TYR A 97 -6.84 1.81 16.88
C TYR A 97 -6.36 0.37 16.75
N VAL A 98 -7.21 -0.60 17.08
CA VAL A 98 -6.83 -2.02 17.12
C VAL A 98 -7.36 -2.75 15.89
N ILE A 99 -6.48 -3.48 15.20
CA ILE A 99 -6.78 -4.26 14.00
C ILE A 99 -6.23 -5.67 14.16
N GLU A 100 -7.06 -6.68 13.91
CA GLU A 100 -6.62 -8.07 13.83
C GLU A 100 -6.35 -8.46 12.38
N VAL A 101 -5.15 -9.02 12.12
CA VAL A 101 -4.78 -9.54 10.80
C VAL A 101 -4.50 -11.04 10.93
N PRO A 102 -5.37 -11.93 10.42
CA PRO A 102 -5.15 -13.37 10.52
C PRO A 102 -3.85 -13.81 9.84
N GLY A 103 -3.34 -14.97 10.25
CA GLY A 103 -2.15 -15.56 9.62
C GLY A 103 -2.35 -15.80 8.13
N ARG A 104 -1.30 -15.54 7.34
CA ARG A 104 -1.29 -15.67 5.88
C ARG A 104 -2.39 -14.82 5.22
N ARG A 105 -2.57 -13.57 5.65
CA ARG A 105 -3.56 -12.64 5.07
C ARG A 105 -2.94 -11.27 4.82
N ALA A 106 -3.49 -10.62 3.80
CA ALA A 106 -3.37 -9.18 3.60
C ALA A 106 -4.64 -8.49 4.11
N HIS A 107 -4.50 -7.30 4.66
CA HIS A 107 -5.61 -6.45 5.12
C HIS A 107 -5.35 -5.01 4.68
N HIS A 108 -6.31 -4.39 3.99
CA HIS A 108 -6.20 -2.99 3.59
C HIS A 108 -7.10 -2.16 4.50
N GLN A 109 -6.50 -1.46 5.45
CA GLN A 109 -7.23 -0.58 6.33
C GLN A 109 -7.29 0.82 5.74
N ARG A 110 -8.49 1.30 5.41
CA ARG A 110 -8.70 2.72 5.14
C ARG A 110 -8.64 3.50 6.44
N ILE A 111 -7.84 4.56 6.48
CA ILE A 111 -7.74 5.44 7.66
C ILE A 111 -9.07 6.17 7.91
N ASN A 112 -9.78 6.51 6.82
CA ASN A 112 -11.13 7.08 6.86
C ASN A 112 -12.16 6.22 7.60
N ASP A 113 -11.90 4.93 7.79
CA ASP A 113 -12.85 3.97 8.38
C ASP A 113 -12.55 3.69 9.86
N LEU A 114 -11.51 4.31 10.42
CA LEU A 114 -11.20 4.27 11.85
C LEU A 114 -12.20 5.11 12.65
N ARG A 115 -12.72 4.57 13.76
CA ARG A 115 -13.84 5.17 14.53
C ARG A 115 -13.62 5.22 16.05
N ASP A 116 -12.85 4.30 16.61
CA ASP A 116 -12.64 4.14 18.06
C ASP A 116 -11.12 4.19 18.34
N PRO A 117 -10.59 5.16 19.10
CA PRO A 117 -11.31 6.05 20.04
C PRO A 117 -12.03 7.25 19.41
N ASP A 118 -11.67 7.66 18.20
CA ASP A 118 -12.33 8.77 17.49
C ASP A 118 -12.12 8.67 15.98
N VAL A 119 -12.78 9.52 15.20
CA VAL A 119 -12.58 9.65 13.75
C VAL A 119 -11.32 10.43 13.41
N VAL A 120 -10.57 9.96 12.41
CA VAL A 120 -9.48 10.75 11.80
C VAL A 120 -10.13 11.81 10.88
N PRO A 121 -9.91 13.12 11.10
CA PRO A 121 -10.56 14.15 10.29
C PRO A 121 -9.98 14.22 8.88
N VAL A 122 -10.84 14.61 7.95
CA VAL A 122 -10.46 14.92 6.57
C VAL A 122 -9.84 16.31 6.48
N GLY A 123 -8.94 16.52 5.52
CA GLY A 123 -8.30 17.81 5.27
C GLY A 123 -7.27 18.23 6.32
N VAL A 124 -6.83 17.30 7.16
CA VAL A 124 -5.85 17.54 8.23
C VAL A 124 -4.62 16.67 7.99
N ASP A 125 -3.43 17.27 8.14
CA ASP A 125 -2.16 16.56 8.05
C ASP A 125 -1.92 15.72 9.32
N TYR A 126 -1.45 14.49 9.14
CA TYR A 126 -1.11 13.58 10.23
C TYR A 126 0.06 12.66 9.88
N SER A 127 0.55 11.92 10.87
CA SER A 127 1.49 10.81 10.72
C SER A 127 0.95 9.58 11.46
N LEU A 128 1.42 8.40 11.09
CA LEU A 128 1.01 7.14 11.70
C LEU A 128 2.22 6.42 12.31
N VAL A 129 2.03 5.88 13.52
CA VAL A 129 2.87 4.82 14.07
C VAL A 129 2.01 3.56 14.16
N LEU A 130 2.53 2.45 13.65
CA LEU A 130 1.88 1.14 13.74
C LEU A 130 2.77 0.20 14.53
N THR A 131 2.23 -0.45 15.55
CA THR A 131 2.88 -1.48 16.36
C THR A 131 2.14 -2.81 16.21
N SER A 132 2.85 -3.91 16.02
CA SER A 132 2.30 -5.24 15.76
C SER A 132 2.90 -6.28 16.69
N THR A 133 2.09 -7.24 17.15
CA THR A 133 2.53 -8.32 18.05
C THR A 133 3.51 -9.31 17.41
N ALA A 134 3.60 -9.35 16.08
CA ALA A 134 4.63 -10.07 15.34
C ALA A 134 5.00 -9.32 14.03
N PRO A 135 6.13 -9.67 13.37
CA PRO A 135 6.54 -9.00 12.15
C PRO A 135 5.49 -9.04 11.03
N ILE A 136 5.18 -7.86 10.50
CA ILE A 136 4.33 -7.65 9.33
C ILE A 136 5.00 -6.68 8.36
N VAL A 137 4.50 -6.60 7.12
CA VAL A 137 4.87 -5.54 6.17
C VAL A 137 3.75 -4.51 6.07
N VAL A 138 4.10 -3.23 6.03
CA VAL A 138 3.15 -2.11 5.93
C VAL A 138 3.49 -1.23 4.74
N GLN A 139 2.52 -1.04 3.85
CA GLN A 139 2.59 -0.09 2.74
C GLN A 139 1.52 0.98 2.92
N HIS A 140 1.86 2.24 2.67
CA HIS A 140 0.91 3.36 2.70
C HIS A 140 0.47 3.71 1.28
N THR A 141 -0.81 4.01 1.12
CA THR A 141 -1.40 4.47 -0.14
C THR A 141 -2.33 5.65 0.11
N ARG A 142 -2.43 6.52 -0.89
CA ARG A 142 -3.46 7.56 -0.96
C ARG A 142 -4.12 7.53 -2.33
N LEU A 143 -5.45 7.59 -2.31
CA LEU A 143 -6.28 7.95 -3.45
C LEU A 143 -6.78 9.37 -3.24
N ASP A 144 -6.39 10.27 -4.15
CA ASP A 144 -7.01 11.59 -4.29
C ASP A 144 -7.81 11.63 -5.59
N SER A 145 -9.14 11.59 -5.45
CA SER A 145 -10.08 11.61 -6.57
C SER A 145 -10.70 12.99 -6.81
N ARG A 146 -10.15 14.08 -6.24
CA ARG A 146 -10.74 15.43 -6.40
C ARG A 146 -10.76 15.93 -7.84
N GLN A 147 -9.91 15.41 -8.73
CA GLN A 147 -9.85 15.79 -10.14
C GLN A 147 -9.98 14.55 -11.05
N ALA A 148 -10.47 14.75 -12.28
CA ALA A 148 -10.67 13.66 -13.25
C ALA A 148 -9.36 12.91 -13.59
N ALA A 149 -8.23 13.60 -13.61
CA ALA A 149 -6.91 12.98 -13.57
C ALA A 149 -6.59 12.59 -12.12
N ASN A 150 -7.13 11.46 -11.67
CA ASN A 150 -6.94 10.97 -10.31
C ASN A 150 -5.44 10.78 -9.99
N ALA A 151 -5.01 11.19 -8.80
CA ALA A 151 -3.65 10.95 -8.33
C ALA A 151 -3.64 9.76 -7.35
N LEU A 152 -2.73 8.82 -7.60
CA LEU A 152 -2.39 7.74 -6.69
C LEU A 152 -0.95 7.97 -6.22
N MET A 153 -0.72 7.87 -4.92
CA MET A 153 0.63 7.74 -4.37
C MET A 153 0.72 6.50 -3.49
N SER A 154 1.93 5.96 -3.40
CA SER A 154 2.24 4.91 -2.45
C SER A 154 3.72 4.89 -2.11
N THR A 155 4.03 4.52 -0.87
CA THR A 155 5.37 4.20 -0.40
C THR A 155 5.31 3.04 0.59
N ILE A 156 6.41 2.31 0.72
CA ILE A 156 6.61 1.45 1.88
C ILE A 156 6.68 2.34 3.13
N ALA A 157 6.03 1.92 4.23
CA ALA A 157 6.21 2.59 5.52
C ALA A 157 7.64 2.37 6.01
N TYR A 158 8.18 3.25 6.83
CA TYR A 158 9.53 3.07 7.37
C TYR A 158 9.51 1.98 8.46
N PRO A 159 10.26 0.88 8.33
CA PRO A 159 10.38 -0.12 9.39
C PRO A 159 11.33 0.39 10.48
N VAL A 160 10.85 0.44 11.72
CA VAL A 160 11.71 0.66 12.89
C VAL A 160 12.29 -0.70 13.28
N SER A 161 13.61 -0.79 13.39
CA SER A 161 14.37 -2.03 13.61
C SER A 161 14.13 -2.65 14.98
#